data_AF-A0A3M1D461-F1
#
_entry.id   AF-A0A3M1D461-F1
#
_cell.length_a   1.000
_cell.length_b   1.000
_cell.length_c   1.000
_cell.angle_alpha   90.00
_cell.angle_beta   90.00
_cell.angle_gamma   90.00
#
_symmetry.space_group_name_H-M   'P 1'
#
loop_
_entity.id
_entity.type
_entity.pdbx_description
1 polymer ?
#
loop_
_entity_poly.entity_id
_entity_poly.type
_entity_poly.pdbx_seq_one_letter_code
_entity_poly.pdbx_strand_id
1 'polypeptide(L)'
;MEEIIRYSGCFVCGTENPIGLKLRFWWDGSQAITEVAADKLFEGYRGIYHGGIIATVLDEIMVKAILATGKVAVTAEMTVRYHRPVRIGDTLSFRGRITKEKGPIVYAEAEAVDSEGNAYATA
;
A
#
# COMPACT_ATOMS: atom_id res chain seq x y z
N MET A 1 -5.18 -7.50 15.79
CA MET A 1 -5.08 -7.15 14.36
C MET A 1 -6.10 -7.98 13.61
N GLU A 2 -6.96 -7.32 12.85
CA GLU A 2 -8.01 -7.96 12.05
C GLU A 2 -7.63 -7.87 10.57
N GLU A 3 -7.82 -8.94 9.80
CA GLU A 3 -7.56 -8.89 8.35
C GLU A 3 -8.65 -8.11 7.64
N ILE A 4 -8.25 -7.16 6.80
CA ILE A 4 -9.16 -6.31 6.03
C ILE A 4 -9.61 -7.08 4.79
N ILE A 5 -10.90 -6.94 4.45
CA ILE A 5 -11.55 -7.64 3.33
C ILE A 5 -10.75 -7.56 2.02
N ARG A 6 -10.77 -8.64 1.24
CA ARG A 6 -10.13 -8.79 -0.07
C ARG A 6 -11.19 -8.97 -1.15
N TYR A 7 -10.94 -8.40 -2.33
CA TYR A 7 -11.76 -8.64 -3.52
C TYR A 7 -11.05 -9.65 -4.42
N SER A 8 -11.67 -10.78 -4.74
CA SER A 8 -10.96 -11.95 -5.30
C SER A 8 -10.19 -11.66 -6.60
N GLY A 9 -10.74 -10.80 -7.48
CA GLY A 9 -10.11 -10.38 -8.74
C GLY A 9 -9.17 -9.17 -8.65
N CYS A 10 -9.02 -8.54 -7.48
CA CYS A 10 -8.18 -7.35 -7.33
C CYS A 10 -6.71 -7.65 -7.69
N PHE A 11 -6.05 -6.72 -8.39
CA PHE A 11 -4.63 -6.86 -8.73
C PHE A 11 -3.74 -6.87 -7.48
N VAL A 12 -4.07 -6.09 -6.44
CA VAL A 12 -3.22 -5.97 -5.25
C VAL A 12 -3.53 -7.06 -4.23
N CYS A 13 -4.79 -7.15 -3.80
CA CYS A 13 -5.20 -8.06 -2.74
C CYS A 13 -5.95 -9.31 -3.26
N GLY A 14 -6.25 -9.47 -4.54
CA GLY A 14 -7.02 -10.62 -5.01
C GLY A 14 -6.27 -11.94 -4.91
N THR A 15 -6.96 -13.02 -4.55
CA THR A 15 -6.42 -14.38 -4.54
C THR A 15 -6.52 -15.07 -5.89
N GLU A 16 -7.46 -14.65 -6.74
CA GLU A 16 -7.76 -15.29 -8.02
C GLU A 16 -7.11 -14.58 -9.21
N ASN A 17 -6.56 -13.37 -9.00
CA ASN A 17 -5.80 -12.69 -10.04
C ASN A 17 -4.45 -13.40 -10.26
N PRO A 18 -4.22 -14.05 -11.42
CA PRO A 18 -3.04 -14.88 -11.64
C PRO A 18 -1.74 -14.06 -11.54
N ILE A 19 -1.78 -12.81 -11.99
CA ILE A 19 -0.64 -11.90 -12.00
C ILE A 19 -0.67 -10.88 -10.84
N GLY A 20 -1.65 -10.98 -9.95
CA GLY A 20 -1.80 -10.06 -8.83
C GLY A 20 -0.73 -10.25 -7.75
N LEU A 21 -0.53 -9.21 -6.95
CA LEU A 21 0.42 -9.17 -5.83
C LEU A 21 0.00 -10.08 -4.67
N LYS A 22 -1.29 -10.42 -4.58
CA LYS A 22 -1.88 -11.34 -3.58
C LYS A 22 -1.63 -10.90 -2.14
N LEU A 23 -1.47 -9.59 -1.91
CA LEU A 23 -1.16 -9.02 -0.61
C LEU A 23 -2.33 -9.18 0.36
N ARG A 24 -1.96 -9.27 1.64
CA ARG A 24 -2.87 -9.26 2.78
C ARG A 24 -2.68 -7.96 3.55
N PHE A 25 -3.74 -7.48 4.15
CA PHE A 25 -3.79 -6.19 4.82
C PHE A 25 -4.44 -6.37 6.17
N TRP A 26 -3.91 -5.70 7.18
CA TRP A 26 -4.39 -5.82 8.55
C TRP A 26 -4.73 -4.46 9.12
N TRP A 27 -5.76 -4.41 9.95
CA TRP A 27 -6.13 -3.25 10.74
C TRP A 27 -5.60 -3.43 12.17
N ASP A 28 -4.85 -2.43 12.66
CA ASP A 28 -4.29 -2.44 14.01
C ASP A 28 -5.15 -1.69 15.06
N GLY A 29 -6.30 -1.15 14.64
CA GLY A 29 -7.16 -0.28 15.45
C GLY A 29 -7.01 1.20 15.11
N SER A 30 -5.95 1.59 14.40
CA SER A 30 -5.64 2.99 14.05
C SER A 30 -5.22 3.18 12.59
N GLN A 31 -4.55 2.20 12.00
CA GLN A 31 -4.01 2.25 10.65
C GLN A 31 -4.07 0.86 9.98
N ALA A 32 -4.13 0.87 8.66
CA ALA A 32 -3.95 -0.33 7.85
C ALA A 32 -2.46 -0.59 7.66
N ILE A 33 -2.04 -1.85 7.75
CA ILE A 33 -0.65 -2.26 7.57
C ILE A 33 -0.51 -3.44 6.60
N THR A 34 0.63 -3.52 5.93
CA THR A 34 1.07 -4.71 5.17
C THR A 34 2.60 -4.76 5.07
N GLU A 35 3.14 -5.92 4.73
CA GLU A 35 4.57 -6.10 4.43
C GLU A 35 4.73 -6.70 3.04
N VAL A 36 5.71 -6.18 2.30
CA VAL A 36 5.97 -6.57 0.91
C VAL A 36 7.46 -6.81 0.74
N ALA A 37 7.82 -7.98 0.23
CA ALA A 37 9.17 -8.24 -0.27
C ALA A 37 9.33 -7.64 -1.66
N ALA A 38 10.41 -6.91 -1.89
CA ALA A 38 10.77 -6.35 -3.19
C ALA A 38 11.22 -7.46 -4.15
N ASP A 39 10.25 -8.19 -4.70
CA ASP A 39 10.49 -9.30 -5.61
C ASP A 39 11.10 -8.83 -6.94
N LYS A 40 12.05 -9.60 -7.47
CA LYS A 40 12.68 -9.36 -8.77
C LYS A 40 11.68 -9.35 -9.92
N LEU A 41 10.55 -10.05 -9.78
CA LEU A 41 9.47 -10.04 -10.77
C LEU A 41 8.93 -8.64 -11.07
N PHE A 42 9.08 -7.70 -10.13
CA PHE A 42 8.65 -6.32 -10.30
C PHE A 42 9.82 -5.33 -10.30
N GLU A 43 10.96 -5.77 -10.81
CA GLU A 43 12.14 -4.93 -11.06
C GLU A 43 11.82 -3.86 -12.12
N GLY A 44 12.09 -2.59 -11.81
CA GLY A 44 11.92 -1.48 -12.75
C GLY A 44 13.22 -1.11 -13.45
N TYR A 45 14.25 -0.76 -12.66
CA TYR A 45 15.62 -0.63 -13.15
C TYR A 45 16.46 -1.79 -12.61
N ARG A 46 17.63 -2.04 -13.19
CA ARG A 46 18.55 -3.08 -12.72
C ARG A 46 18.84 -2.93 -11.22
N GLY A 47 18.40 -3.91 -10.43
CA GLY A 47 18.53 -4.00 -8.98
C GLY A 47 17.53 -3.16 -8.19
N ILE A 48 16.59 -2.47 -8.83
CA ILE A 48 15.69 -1.49 -8.20
C ILE A 48 14.23 -1.90 -8.39
N TYR A 49 13.49 -1.97 -7.28
CA TYR A 49 12.06 -2.29 -7.30
C TYR A 49 11.25 -1.18 -7.99
N HIS A 50 10.29 -1.56 -8.83
CA HIS A 50 9.57 -0.60 -9.66
C HIS A 50 8.74 0.36 -8.81
N GLY A 51 8.98 1.68 -8.96
CA GLY A 51 8.30 2.72 -8.19
C GLY A 51 6.78 2.67 -8.32
N GLY A 52 6.26 2.30 -9.50
CA GLY A 52 4.84 2.09 -9.73
C GLY A 52 4.22 0.98 -8.86
N ILE A 53 4.94 -0.08 -8.50
CA ILE A 53 4.42 -1.09 -7.58
C ILE A 53 4.33 -0.53 -6.16
N ILE A 54 5.32 0.24 -5.74
CA ILE A 54 5.28 0.94 -4.45
C ILE A 54 4.05 1.87 -4.42
N ALA A 55 3.83 2.65 -5.49
CA ALA A 55 2.65 3.52 -5.61
C ALA A 55 1.34 2.72 -5.58
N THR A 56 1.26 1.57 -6.25
CA THR A 56 0.10 0.68 -6.21
C THR A 56 -0.21 0.19 -4.79
N VAL A 57 0.82 -0.15 -4.00
CA VAL A 57 0.61 -0.58 -2.61
C VAL A 57 0.26 0.60 -1.70
N LEU A 58 0.82 1.79 -1.94
CA LEU A 58 0.43 3.03 -1.25
C LEU A 58 -1.05 3.40 -1.51
N ASP A 59 -1.51 3.26 -2.75
CA ASP A 59 -2.91 3.47 -3.10
C ASP A 59 -3.82 2.47 -2.37
N GLU A 60 -3.52 1.16 -2.49
CA GLU A 60 -4.34 0.12 -1.86
C GLU A 60 -4.35 0.26 -0.33
N ILE A 61 -3.22 0.53 0.34
CA ILE A 61 -3.18 0.63 1.81
C ILE A 61 -4.04 1.80 2.34
N MET A 62 -4.10 2.92 1.61
CA MET A 62 -5.01 4.02 1.93
C MET A 62 -6.47 3.62 1.76
N VAL A 63 -6.82 2.95 0.65
CA VAL A 63 -8.17 2.42 0.44
C VAL A 63 -8.54 1.40 1.51
N LYS A 64 -7.60 0.56 1.96
CA LYS A 64 -7.81 -0.41 3.05
C LYS A 64 -8.10 0.27 4.38
N ALA A 65 -7.42 1.38 4.69
CA ALA A 65 -7.73 2.18 5.87
C ALA A 65 -9.16 2.73 5.83
N ILE A 66 -9.63 3.15 4.65
CA ILE A 66 -11.02 3.59 4.47
C ILE A 66 -12.00 2.42 4.63
N LEU A 67 -11.74 1.29 3.99
CA LEU A 67 -12.58 0.08 4.08
C LEU A 67 -12.71 -0.43 5.51
N ALA A 68 -11.65 -0.33 6.33
CA ALA A 68 -11.69 -0.71 7.74
C ALA A 68 -12.71 0.12 8.57
N THR A 69 -13.13 1.29 8.07
CA THR A 69 -14.17 2.12 8.69
C THR A 69 -15.59 1.78 8.21
N GLY A 70 -15.74 0.78 7.34
CA GLY A 70 -17.02 0.41 6.72
C GLY A 70 -17.44 1.32 5.55
N LYS A 71 -16.54 2.18 5.07
CA LYS A 71 -16.78 3.08 3.93
C LYS A 71 -16.15 2.53 2.66
N VAL A 72 -16.73 2.89 1.51
CA VAL A 72 -16.19 2.58 0.19
C VAL A 72 -15.83 3.89 -0.51
N ALA A 73 -14.66 3.93 -1.13
CA ALA A 73 -14.16 5.08 -1.87
C ALA A 73 -13.38 4.62 -3.11
N VAL A 74 -13.21 5.54 -4.04
CA VAL A 74 -12.31 5.41 -5.19
C VAL A 74 -11.29 6.54 -5.15
N THR A 75 -10.09 6.29 -5.67
CA THR A 75 -9.00 7.27 -5.66
C THR A 75 -9.34 8.45 -6.57
N ALA A 76 -9.33 9.66 -6.01
CA ALA A 76 -9.52 10.90 -6.77
C ALA A 76 -8.18 11.50 -7.20
N GLU A 77 -7.21 11.55 -6.29
CA GLU A 77 -5.86 12.06 -6.50
C GLU A 77 -4.92 11.31 -5.55
N MET A 78 -3.69 11.04 -6.00
CA MET A 78 -2.60 10.53 -5.17
C MET A 78 -1.30 11.22 -5.57
N THR A 79 -0.56 11.74 -4.60
CA THR A 79 0.77 12.35 -4.81
C THR A 79 1.82 11.53 -4.10
N VAL A 80 2.67 10.82 -4.86
CA VAL A 80 3.73 9.99 -4.28
C VAL A 80 5.06 10.74 -4.28
N ARG A 81 5.76 10.73 -3.14
CA ARG A 81 7.15 11.18 -3.00
C ARG A 81 8.05 9.98 -2.72
N TYR A 82 9.01 9.74 -3.60
CA TYR A 82 10.06 8.74 -3.40
C TYR A 82 11.29 9.41 -2.78
N HIS A 83 11.70 8.94 -1.60
CA HIS A 83 12.82 9.50 -0.85
C HIS A 83 14.13 8.81 -1.17
N ARG A 84 14.07 7.49 -1.43
CA ARG A 84 15.24 6.66 -1.72
C ARG A 84 14.86 5.41 -2.52
N PRO A 85 15.78 4.84 -3.32
CA PRO A 85 15.51 3.63 -4.06
C PRO A 85 15.32 2.42 -3.13
N VAL A 86 14.47 1.49 -3.55
CA VAL A 86 14.27 0.17 -2.93
C VAL A 86 15.06 -0.84 -3.74
N ARG A 87 15.91 -1.62 -3.09
CA ARG A 87 16.67 -2.68 -3.77
C ARG A 87 15.84 -3.96 -3.81
N ILE A 88 16.02 -4.74 -4.87
CA ILE A 88 15.44 -6.08 -4.96
C ILE A 88 15.94 -6.92 -3.78
N GLY A 89 15.01 -7.60 -3.10
CA GLY A 89 15.25 -8.36 -1.87
C GLY A 89 15.01 -7.58 -0.57
N ASP A 90 14.85 -6.26 -0.62
CA ASP A 90 14.45 -5.48 0.57
C ASP A 90 13.02 -5.85 0.99
N THR A 91 12.74 -5.78 2.29
CA THR A 91 11.37 -5.86 2.83
C THR A 91 10.90 -4.45 3.19
N LEU A 92 9.67 -4.13 2.77
CA LEU A 92 9.03 -2.86 3.00
C LEU A 92 7.82 -3.07 3.90
N SER A 93 7.71 -2.28 4.95
CA SER A 93 6.50 -2.19 5.75
C SER A 93 5.70 -0.98 5.27
N PHE A 94 4.44 -1.20 4.92
CA PHE A 94 3.52 -0.17 4.49
C PHE A 94 2.51 0.12 5.59
N ARG A 95 2.18 1.40 5.78
CA ARG A 95 1.15 1.87 6.71
C ARG A 95 0.30 2.93 6.04
N GLY A 96 -1.01 2.91 6.28
CA GLY A 96 -1.95 3.89 5.75
C GLY A 96 -3.01 4.26 6.77
N ARG A 97 -3.39 5.54 6.82
CA ARG A 97 -4.43 6.04 7.75
C ARG A 97 -5.25 7.16 7.14
N ILE A 98 -6.49 7.28 7.58
CA ILE A 98 -7.34 8.44 7.28
C ILE A 98 -6.86 9.62 8.12
N THR A 99 -6.67 10.77 7.50
CA THR A 99 -6.25 12.01 8.17
C THR A 99 -7.40 13.00 8.34
N LYS A 100 -8.33 13.04 7.38
CA LYS A 100 -9.44 13.98 7.38
C LYS A 100 -10.60 13.50 6.50
N GLU A 101 -11.81 13.87 6.90
CA GLU A 101 -12.99 13.73 6.04
C GLU A 101 -13.63 15.09 5.79
N LYS A 102 -14.04 15.36 4.55
CA LYS A 102 -14.69 16.60 4.16
C LYS A 102 -15.76 16.33 3.10
N GLY A 103 -17.01 16.17 3.56
CA GLY A 103 -18.12 15.83 2.67
C GLY A 103 -17.87 14.47 2.01
N PRO A 104 -17.91 14.36 0.67
CA PRO A 104 -17.66 13.10 -0.03
C PRO A 104 -16.17 12.74 -0.17
N ILE A 105 -15.26 13.64 0.19
CA ILE A 105 -13.80 13.42 0.04
C ILE A 105 -13.21 12.94 1.36
N VAL A 106 -12.51 11.80 1.30
CA VAL A 106 -11.68 11.27 2.38
C VAL A 106 -10.22 11.51 2.02
N TYR A 107 -9.49 12.15 2.93
CA TYR A 107 -8.04 12.33 2.84
C TYR A 107 -7.38 11.24 3.68
N ALA A 108 -6.40 10.58 3.09
CA ALA A 108 -5.58 9.57 3.71
C ALA A 108 -4.11 9.85 3.39
N GLU A 109 -3.22 9.30 4.18
CA GLU A 109 -1.79 9.29 3.92
C GLU A 109 -1.23 7.90 4.14
N ALA A 110 -0.11 7.60 3.48
CA ALA A 110 0.60 6.33 3.63
C ALA A 110 2.12 6.49 3.53
N GLU A 111 2.82 5.53 4.13
CA GLU A 111 4.28 5.42 4.06
C GLU A 111 4.71 4.00 3.74
N ALA A 112 5.84 3.87 3.05
CA ALA A 112 6.62 2.66 2.90
C ALA A 112 7.97 2.86 3.59
N VAL A 113 8.29 2.04 4.59
CA VAL A 113 9.50 2.19 5.43
C VAL A 113 10.32 0.91 5.46
N ASP A 114 11.59 1.01 5.85
CA ASP A 114 12.41 -0.16 6.21
C ASP A 114 12.20 -0.59 7.67
N SER A 115 12.96 -1.60 8.10
CA SER A 115 12.96 -2.11 9.47
C SER A 115 13.38 -1.09 10.54
N GLU A 116 14.07 -0.02 10.16
CA GLU A 116 14.49 1.06 11.06
C GLU A 116 13.49 2.23 11.06
N GLY A 117 12.46 2.18 10.22
CA GLY A 117 11.47 3.25 10.08
C GLY A 117 11.87 4.36 9.11
N ASN A 118 12.95 4.19 8.34
CA ASN A 118 13.34 5.19 7.34
C ASN A 118 12.44 5.08 6.10
N ALA A 119 11.84 6.19 5.68
CA ALA A 119 10.94 6.20 4.53
C ALA A 119 11.65 5.88 3.20
N TYR A 120 11.08 4.96 2.44
CA TYR A 120 11.32 4.77 1.01
C TYR A 120 10.43 5.70 0.19
N ALA A 121 9.14 5.76 0.53
CA ALA A 121 8.16 6.59 -0.15
C ALA A 121 7.01 6.99 0.80
N THR A 122 6.35 8.09 0.49
CA THR A 122 5.15 8.59 1.18
C THR A 122 4.11 9.03 0.16
N ALA A 123 2.83 8.88 0.49
CA ALA A 123 1.69 9.35 -0.30
C ALA A 123 0.66 10.06 0.58
#